data_AF-A0A956L021-F1
#
_entry.id   AF-A0A956L021-F1
#
_cell.length_a   1.000
_cell.length_b   1.000
_cell.length_c   1.000
_cell.angle_alpha   90.00
_cell.angle_beta   90.00
_cell.angle_gamma   90.00
#
_symmetry.space_group_name_H-M   'P 1'
#
loop_
_entity.id
_entity.type
_entity.pdbx_description
1 polymer ?
#
loop_
_entity_poly.entity_id
_entity_poly.type
_entity_poly.pdbx_seq_one_letter_code
_entity_poly.pdbx_strand_id
1 'polypeptide(L)'
;NRRRRAAVANATSTSSARFPEPTDPDHPGAIMSSITTNTDILTLNGPGFTVDPIAQNALYTTSRYVDDPESPIYDTFLGAASAARDAISTKGWSNYVDQLSTKLNGMNLDDTQRVLLANADIYGRLILRAVEKGGVQASDVSGMVNYITREVRSFARQLFYADMITEVLNYRRISIEAGTTLGQRLAELALDRGIGIRSGQVAGSIDALLDVIYKEGEMPAMVDVYAERGIIAQNNFTGSVRQAMVDYLIGIGANFTIDGVKNGTYDPYFALAYADAQTAHEASDPIDAVNSTGAVSTWNFNVDLFESLEEQGIAPSNIRAAGALDYVFNIGERMMVFDVANALVLRWSRGTLDITEGDTASALYRFYKKRQDRNTPQERAMLYRRVFDVGDIDVGGGTPVNAAFPRYWHVLMTEAVNYIRKAETTSKEDNQVSRASIYQATKDLQYNLSDNMNGMAHLQVTEDYAHLQEAIDIIKRGDILDHFGGRSKSLWNVIETVARDDLGRRVSTSTMRTLATEGNKIFQWIADFNEATVSDERFDAFVASAEAWILARAALDGGGQADDVGGTTDDADSAYDDPLGGGADEFADWND
;
A
#
# COMPACT_ATOMS: atom_id res chain seq x y z
N ASN A 1 -14.03 -26.14 24.53
CA ASN A 1 -13.01 -26.54 23.53
C ASN A 1 -13.27 -27.85 22.79
N ARG A 2 -13.79 -28.95 23.38
CA ARG A 2 -14.17 -30.15 22.61
C ARG A 2 -15.41 -30.03 21.71
N ARG A 3 -16.31 -29.07 21.95
CA ARG A 3 -17.53 -28.85 21.13
C ARG A 3 -17.32 -28.03 19.85
N ARG A 4 -16.21 -27.29 19.70
CA ARG A 4 -15.88 -26.56 18.46
C ARG A 4 -15.21 -27.42 17.38
N ARG A 5 -14.52 -28.52 17.77
CA ARG A 5 -13.89 -29.46 16.82
C ARG A 5 -14.88 -30.44 16.16
N ALA A 6 -16.09 -30.60 16.69
CA ALA A 6 -17.09 -31.52 16.16
C ALA A 6 -18.00 -30.92 15.06
N ALA A 7 -18.11 -29.59 14.99
CA ALA A 7 -18.95 -28.89 14.01
C ALA A 7 -18.37 -28.89 12.59
N VAL A 8 -17.04 -29.06 12.45
CA VAL A 8 -16.36 -29.07 11.14
C VAL A 8 -16.36 -30.47 10.49
N ALA A 9 -16.54 -31.54 11.28
CA ALA A 9 -16.42 -32.92 10.79
C ALA A 9 -17.75 -33.57 10.35
N ASN A 10 -18.91 -32.98 10.67
CA ASN A 10 -20.23 -33.61 10.47
C ASN A 10 -21.03 -33.10 9.26
N ALA A 11 -20.50 -32.14 8.48
CA ALA A 11 -21.18 -31.60 7.30
C ALA A 11 -20.97 -32.42 6.00
N THR A 12 -20.18 -33.50 6.03
CA THR A 12 -19.68 -34.17 4.80
C THR A 12 -19.83 -35.69 4.79
N SER A 13 -20.94 -36.23 5.30
CA SER A 13 -21.34 -37.59 4.93
C SER A 13 -22.60 -37.57 4.07
N THR A 14 -22.46 -37.69 2.74
CA THR A 14 -23.12 -38.74 1.93
C THR A 14 -22.96 -38.57 0.42
N SER A 15 -22.80 -39.72 -0.23
CA SER A 15 -23.26 -40.11 -1.57
C SER A 15 -22.48 -39.62 -2.81
N SER A 16 -21.76 -40.58 -3.39
CA SER A 16 -21.37 -40.64 -4.81
C SER A 16 -22.61 -40.56 -5.71
N ALA A 17 -23.08 -39.33 -6.01
CA ALA A 17 -24.03 -39.08 -7.08
C ALA A 17 -23.27 -38.58 -8.31
N ARG A 18 -23.39 -39.32 -9.42
CA ARG A 18 -22.87 -38.96 -10.75
C ARG A 18 -23.57 -37.67 -11.20
N PHE A 19 -22.83 -36.57 -11.31
CA PHE A 19 -23.31 -35.34 -11.95
C PHE A 19 -23.26 -35.47 -13.49
N PRO A 20 -24.14 -34.75 -14.21
CA PRO A 20 -24.27 -34.84 -15.66
C PRO A 20 -23.05 -34.24 -16.38
N GLU A 21 -22.77 -34.74 -17.58
CA GLU A 21 -21.66 -34.30 -18.43
C GLU A 21 -21.68 -32.79 -18.72
N PRO A 22 -20.50 -32.17 -18.91
CA PRO A 22 -20.39 -30.74 -19.18
C PRO A 22 -21.04 -30.40 -20.52
N THR A 23 -21.95 -29.42 -20.49
CA THR A 23 -22.53 -28.84 -21.69
C THR A 23 -21.50 -27.98 -22.44
N ASP A 24 -21.49 -28.19 -23.75
CA ASP A 24 -20.78 -27.53 -24.86
C ASP A 24 -20.36 -26.05 -24.62
N PRO A 25 -19.11 -25.63 -24.95
CA PRO A 25 -18.60 -24.28 -24.67
C PRO A 25 -19.12 -23.16 -25.61
N ASP A 26 -19.96 -23.46 -26.60
CA ASP A 26 -20.25 -22.56 -27.74
C ASP A 26 -21.46 -21.59 -27.57
N HIS A 27 -21.85 -21.24 -26.35
CA HIS A 27 -22.90 -20.21 -26.11
C HIS A 27 -22.53 -19.16 -25.05
N PRO A 28 -22.01 -17.98 -25.45
CA PRO A 28 -21.99 -16.80 -24.60
C PRO A 28 -23.25 -15.96 -24.87
N GLY A 29 -24.22 -15.94 -23.96
CA GLY A 29 -25.38 -15.06 -24.18
C GLY A 29 -26.50 -15.10 -23.14
N ALA A 30 -26.61 -13.99 -22.40
CA ALA A 30 -27.85 -13.45 -21.84
C ALA A 30 -28.47 -14.12 -20.60
N ILE A 31 -27.89 -13.84 -19.42
CA ILE A 31 -28.68 -13.64 -18.20
C ILE A 31 -28.10 -12.46 -17.42
N MET A 32 -28.50 -11.23 -17.78
CA MET A 32 -28.56 -10.07 -16.85
C MET A 32 -29.16 -8.88 -17.59
N SER A 33 -30.48 -8.84 -17.71
CA SER A 33 -31.20 -7.61 -18.01
C SER A 33 -32.65 -7.70 -17.53
N SER A 34 -32.88 -7.39 -16.26
CA SER A 34 -34.02 -6.60 -15.79
C SER A 34 -34.01 -6.55 -14.27
N ILE A 35 -34.00 -5.33 -13.71
CA ILE A 35 -34.84 -4.84 -12.62
C ILE A 35 -34.39 -3.39 -12.38
N THR A 36 -35.26 -2.45 -12.75
CA THR A 36 -35.18 -1.04 -12.32
C THR A 36 -36.52 -0.69 -11.71
N THR A 37 -36.46 0.17 -10.68
CA THR A 37 -37.54 0.81 -9.91
C THR A 37 -38.12 0.05 -8.72
N ASN A 38 -37.31 -0.12 -7.67
CA ASN A 38 -37.68 0.25 -6.30
C ASN A 38 -36.36 0.59 -5.57
N THR A 39 -36.33 1.68 -4.81
CA THR A 39 -35.15 2.15 -4.05
C THR A 39 -34.57 1.00 -3.24
N ASP A 40 -33.48 0.43 -3.73
CA ASP A 40 -32.99 -0.86 -3.25
C ASP A 40 -32.19 -0.61 -1.96
N ILE A 41 -32.87 -0.80 -0.83
CA ILE A 41 -32.38 -0.57 0.54
C ILE A 41 -31.11 -1.36 0.87
N LEU A 42 -30.73 -2.36 0.06
CA LEU A 42 -29.55 -3.21 0.21
C LEU A 42 -28.47 -2.91 -0.84
N THR A 43 -28.22 -1.64 -1.16
CA THR A 43 -27.20 -1.26 -2.13
C THR A 43 -25.94 -0.72 -1.47
N LEU A 44 -24.88 -1.53 -1.52
CA LEU A 44 -23.51 -1.07 -1.33
C LEU A 44 -22.86 -0.89 -2.71
N ASN A 45 -21.96 0.08 -2.80
CA ASN A 45 -21.22 0.33 -4.03
C ASN A 45 -20.38 -0.90 -4.36
N GLY A 46 -20.60 -1.45 -5.56
CA GLY A 46 -19.80 -2.55 -6.09
C GLY A 46 -18.30 -2.21 -6.21
N PRO A 47 -17.45 -3.22 -6.41
CA PRO A 47 -16.05 -2.99 -6.72
C PRO A 47 -15.89 -2.14 -8.00
N GLY A 48 -14.87 -1.28 -8.04
CA GLY A 48 -14.50 -0.51 -9.24
C GLY A 48 -13.73 -1.34 -10.29
N PHE A 49 -13.88 -2.66 -10.29
CA PHE A 49 -13.16 -3.58 -11.18
C PHE A 49 -14.05 -4.77 -11.57
N THR A 50 -13.69 -5.47 -12.64
CA THR A 50 -14.37 -6.69 -13.09
C THR A 50 -13.95 -7.88 -12.23
N VAL A 51 -14.91 -8.49 -11.54
CA VAL A 51 -14.70 -9.70 -10.72
C VAL A 51 -14.48 -10.92 -11.62
N ASP A 52 -13.53 -11.78 -11.26
CA ASP A 52 -13.23 -13.02 -11.97
C ASP A 52 -14.46 -13.96 -12.08
N PRO A 53 -14.68 -14.65 -13.22
CA PRO A 53 -15.81 -15.58 -13.36
C PRO A 53 -15.89 -16.66 -12.27
N ILE A 54 -14.73 -17.18 -11.82
CA ILE A 54 -14.68 -18.18 -10.74
C ILE A 54 -15.11 -17.53 -9.42
N ALA A 55 -14.63 -16.32 -9.15
CA ALA A 55 -15.08 -15.55 -7.99
C ALA A 55 -16.57 -15.18 -8.08
N GLN A 56 -17.12 -14.90 -9.26
CA GLN A 56 -18.56 -14.66 -9.41
C GLN A 56 -19.39 -15.92 -9.09
N ASN A 57 -18.94 -17.10 -9.55
CA ASN A 57 -19.60 -18.36 -9.22
C ASN A 57 -19.52 -18.67 -7.71
N ALA A 58 -18.34 -18.51 -7.12
CA ALA A 58 -18.15 -18.65 -5.67
C ALA A 58 -19.02 -17.66 -4.88
N LEU A 59 -19.21 -16.44 -5.37
CA LEU A 59 -20.06 -15.43 -4.73
C LEU A 59 -21.52 -15.87 -4.72
N TYR A 60 -21.99 -16.46 -5.83
CA TYR A 60 -23.33 -17.04 -5.93
C TYR A 60 -23.52 -18.21 -4.97
N THR A 61 -22.54 -19.11 -4.87
CA THR A 61 -22.57 -20.24 -3.93
C THR A 61 -22.59 -19.73 -2.49
N THR A 62 -21.68 -18.84 -2.12
CA THR A 62 -21.58 -18.25 -0.78
C THR A 62 -22.88 -17.54 -0.37
N SER A 63 -23.57 -16.85 -1.28
CA SER A 63 -24.85 -16.18 -0.95
C SER A 63 -25.96 -17.16 -0.56
N ARG A 64 -25.86 -18.43 -0.96
CA ARG A 64 -26.81 -19.49 -0.56
C ARG A 64 -26.51 -20.05 0.84
N TYR A 65 -25.25 -20.11 1.26
CA TYR A 65 -24.82 -20.75 2.51
C TYR A 65 -24.59 -19.82 3.70
N VAL A 66 -24.63 -18.51 3.52
CA VAL A 66 -24.26 -17.57 4.61
C VAL A 66 -25.19 -17.59 5.85
N ASP A 67 -26.39 -18.16 5.75
CA ASP A 67 -27.37 -18.19 6.86
C ASP A 67 -27.22 -19.36 7.83
N ASP A 68 -26.76 -20.51 7.34
CA ASP A 68 -26.65 -21.72 8.17
C ASP A 68 -25.62 -22.72 7.62
N PRO A 69 -24.42 -22.82 8.23
CA PRO A 69 -23.44 -23.83 7.87
C PRO A 69 -23.84 -25.25 8.31
N GLU A 70 -24.85 -25.41 9.18
CA GLU A 70 -25.29 -26.70 9.71
C GLU A 70 -26.56 -27.24 9.07
N SER A 71 -27.23 -26.49 8.16
CA SER A 71 -28.46 -26.93 7.51
C SER A 71 -28.19 -27.93 6.38
N PRO A 72 -28.59 -29.22 6.49
CA PRO A 72 -28.28 -30.24 5.49
C PRO A 72 -29.18 -30.22 4.24
N ILE A 73 -29.96 -29.14 4.03
CA ILE A 73 -31.05 -29.14 3.04
C ILE A 73 -30.74 -28.15 1.92
N TYR A 74 -30.29 -28.71 0.79
CA TYR A 74 -29.95 -27.98 -0.44
C TYR A 74 -31.16 -27.46 -1.23
N ASP A 75 -32.40 -27.83 -0.88
CA ASP A 75 -33.48 -27.87 -1.89
C ASP A 75 -34.72 -27.00 -1.66
N THR A 76 -34.76 -26.10 -0.65
CA THR A 76 -36.00 -25.32 -0.38
C THR A 76 -35.89 -23.80 -0.34
N PHE A 77 -34.73 -23.21 -0.59
CA PHE A 77 -34.56 -21.74 -0.56
C PHE A 77 -34.10 -21.15 -1.90
N LEU A 78 -34.95 -21.28 -2.92
CA LEU A 78 -34.97 -20.37 -4.07
C LEU A 78 -35.90 -19.19 -3.71
N GLY A 79 -35.36 -18.16 -3.06
CA GLY A 79 -36.13 -16.97 -2.65
C GLY A 79 -35.51 -16.09 -1.55
N ALA A 80 -34.21 -16.22 -1.28
CA ALA A 80 -33.59 -15.66 -0.08
C ALA A 80 -33.37 -14.14 -0.10
N ALA A 81 -33.04 -13.54 -1.26
CA ALA A 81 -32.86 -12.09 -1.39
C ALA A 81 -34.16 -11.33 -1.06
N SER A 82 -35.25 -11.79 -1.67
CA SER A 82 -36.59 -11.28 -1.38
C SER A 82 -36.93 -11.49 0.09
N ALA A 83 -36.62 -12.67 0.67
CA ALA A 83 -36.92 -12.93 2.07
C ALA A 83 -36.18 -11.99 3.03
N ALA A 84 -34.88 -11.72 2.80
CA ALA A 84 -34.10 -10.81 3.64
C ALA A 84 -34.59 -9.36 3.50
N ARG A 85 -34.83 -8.92 2.27
CA ARG A 85 -35.38 -7.59 1.96
C ARG A 85 -36.77 -7.40 2.56
N ASP A 86 -37.65 -8.37 2.39
CA ASP A 86 -39.02 -8.36 2.90
C ASP A 86 -39.03 -8.39 4.43
N ALA A 87 -38.12 -9.15 5.06
CA ALA A 87 -37.96 -9.17 6.50
C ALA A 87 -37.49 -7.82 7.04
N ILE A 88 -36.49 -7.18 6.42
CA ILE A 88 -36.00 -5.84 6.79
C ILE A 88 -37.10 -4.80 6.66
N SER A 89 -37.84 -4.83 5.54
CA SER A 89 -38.96 -3.91 5.27
C SER A 89 -40.11 -4.11 6.27
N THR A 90 -40.54 -5.35 6.48
CA THR A 90 -41.65 -5.71 7.39
C THR A 90 -41.34 -5.32 8.83
N LYS A 91 -40.06 -5.43 9.24
CA LYS A 91 -39.62 -5.02 10.59
C LYS A 91 -39.36 -3.51 10.71
N GLY A 92 -39.51 -2.74 9.64
CA GLY A 92 -39.34 -1.29 9.65
C GLY A 92 -37.89 -0.82 9.79
N TRP A 93 -36.92 -1.62 9.35
CA TRP A 93 -35.49 -1.35 9.56
C TRP A 93 -34.84 -0.53 8.44
N SER A 94 -35.58 -0.18 7.38
CA SER A 94 -35.05 0.45 6.17
C SER A 94 -34.20 1.70 6.44
N ASN A 95 -34.61 2.58 7.35
CA ASN A 95 -33.87 3.79 7.68
C ASN A 95 -32.50 3.50 8.33
N TYR A 96 -32.41 2.45 9.14
CA TYR A 96 -31.15 2.06 9.77
C TYR A 96 -30.21 1.37 8.80
N VAL A 97 -30.76 0.57 7.87
CA VAL A 97 -29.99 -0.07 6.79
C VAL A 97 -29.41 0.98 5.85
N ASP A 98 -30.14 2.05 5.53
CA ASP A 98 -29.62 3.15 4.71
C ASP A 98 -28.42 3.87 5.37
N GLN A 99 -28.53 4.17 6.68
CA GLN A 99 -27.43 4.73 7.46
C GLN A 99 -26.22 3.78 7.55
N LEU A 100 -26.48 2.48 7.72
CA LEU A 100 -25.47 1.43 7.73
C LEU A 100 -24.73 1.35 6.39
N SER A 101 -25.46 1.31 5.28
CA SER A 101 -24.91 1.28 3.92
C SER A 101 -24.06 2.50 3.63
N THR A 102 -24.52 3.69 4.04
CA THR A 102 -23.75 4.94 3.92
C THR A 102 -22.43 4.87 4.68
N LYS A 103 -22.43 4.37 5.91
CA LYS A 103 -21.19 4.20 6.71
C LYS A 103 -20.24 3.20 6.06
N LEU A 104 -20.74 2.02 5.66
CA LEU A 104 -19.92 0.97 5.04
C LEU A 104 -19.31 1.43 3.70
N ASN A 105 -20.05 2.20 2.88
CA ASN A 105 -19.53 2.79 1.65
C ASN A 105 -18.36 3.77 1.87
N GLY A 106 -18.38 4.49 3.00
CA GLY A 106 -17.30 5.41 3.40
C GLY A 106 -16.09 4.73 4.06
N MET A 107 -16.16 3.42 4.33
CA MET A 107 -15.05 2.68 4.93
C MET A 107 -14.04 2.19 3.87
N ASN A 108 -12.78 2.07 4.30
CA ASN A 108 -11.72 1.45 3.50
C ASN A 108 -11.80 -0.09 3.59
N LEU A 109 -12.86 -0.66 3.00
CA LEU A 109 -13.04 -2.11 2.87
C LEU A 109 -12.12 -2.66 1.77
N ASP A 110 -11.47 -3.79 2.03
CA ASP A 110 -10.69 -4.49 1.00
C ASP A 110 -11.58 -5.04 -0.14
N ASP A 111 -10.96 -5.35 -1.28
CA ASP A 111 -11.65 -5.79 -2.49
C ASP A 111 -12.61 -6.97 -2.23
N THR A 112 -12.17 -7.97 -1.46
CA THR A 112 -12.99 -9.15 -1.09
C THR A 112 -14.17 -8.75 -0.21
N GLN A 113 -13.96 -7.92 0.81
CA GLN A 113 -15.06 -7.43 1.65
C GLN A 113 -16.09 -6.66 0.83
N ARG A 114 -15.61 -5.79 -0.07
CA ARG A 114 -16.48 -4.96 -0.91
C ARG A 114 -17.30 -5.80 -1.87
N VAL A 115 -16.71 -6.82 -2.51
CA VAL A 115 -17.43 -7.77 -3.38
C VAL A 115 -18.49 -8.55 -2.60
N LEU A 116 -18.14 -9.08 -1.43
CA LEU A 116 -19.09 -9.84 -0.60
C LEU A 116 -20.26 -8.98 -0.13
N LEU A 117 -19.98 -7.74 0.29
CA LEU A 117 -21.00 -6.83 0.80
C LEU A 117 -21.83 -6.15 -0.28
N ALA A 118 -21.30 -5.99 -1.49
CA ALA A 118 -22.07 -5.52 -2.64
C ALA A 118 -23.14 -6.52 -3.08
N ASN A 119 -23.03 -7.79 -2.68
CA ASN A 119 -24.05 -8.79 -2.91
C ASN A 119 -25.20 -8.64 -1.88
N ALA A 120 -26.38 -8.26 -2.37
CA ALA A 120 -27.53 -7.94 -1.52
C ALA A 120 -28.02 -9.13 -0.65
N ASP A 121 -27.88 -10.37 -1.13
CA ASP A 121 -28.22 -11.57 -0.36
C ASP A 121 -27.31 -11.71 0.85
N ILE A 122 -26.00 -11.62 0.63
CA ILE A 122 -25.00 -11.75 1.70
C ILE A 122 -25.18 -10.61 2.70
N TYR A 123 -25.31 -9.39 2.21
CA TYR A 123 -25.45 -8.21 3.07
C TYR A 123 -26.74 -8.25 3.91
N GLY A 124 -27.89 -8.52 3.29
CA GLY A 124 -29.18 -8.61 3.98
C GLY A 124 -29.20 -9.70 5.06
N ARG A 125 -28.61 -10.86 4.76
CA ARG A 125 -28.49 -11.97 5.71
C ARG A 125 -27.57 -11.66 6.88
N LEU A 126 -26.45 -10.98 6.65
CA LEU A 126 -25.57 -10.54 7.72
C LEU A 126 -26.24 -9.51 8.65
N ILE A 127 -27.09 -8.63 8.12
CA ILE A 127 -27.93 -7.73 8.93
C ILE A 127 -28.90 -8.53 9.81
N LEU A 128 -29.65 -9.48 9.23
CA LEU A 128 -30.57 -10.32 10.00
C LEU A 128 -29.84 -11.10 11.09
N ARG A 129 -28.69 -11.68 10.77
CA ARG A 129 -27.85 -12.42 11.70
C ARG A 129 -27.33 -11.55 12.85
N ALA A 130 -26.95 -10.30 12.56
CA ALA A 130 -26.52 -9.33 13.58
C ALA A 130 -27.62 -9.09 14.62
N VAL A 131 -28.86 -8.94 14.17
CA VAL A 131 -29.99 -8.65 15.06
C VAL A 131 -30.50 -9.89 15.77
N GLU A 132 -30.73 -10.98 15.03
CA GLU A 132 -31.40 -12.19 15.56
C GLU A 132 -30.49 -13.09 16.36
N LYS A 133 -29.24 -13.29 15.89
CA LYS A 133 -28.26 -14.17 16.53
C LYS A 133 -27.18 -13.38 17.29
N GLY A 134 -26.81 -12.21 16.78
CA GLY A 134 -25.77 -11.35 17.35
C GLY A 134 -26.23 -10.49 18.52
N GLY A 135 -27.55 -10.32 18.73
CA GLY A 135 -28.11 -9.49 19.79
C GLY A 135 -27.88 -7.99 19.60
N VAL A 136 -27.51 -7.56 18.39
CA VAL A 136 -27.32 -6.14 18.07
C VAL A 136 -28.69 -5.51 17.82
N GLN A 137 -28.99 -4.38 18.47
CA GLN A 137 -30.24 -3.68 18.20
C GLN A 137 -30.22 -3.09 16.79
N ALA A 138 -31.31 -3.20 16.02
CA ALA A 138 -31.38 -2.66 14.66
C ALA A 138 -31.15 -1.13 14.61
N SER A 139 -31.41 -0.41 15.70
CA SER A 139 -31.11 1.02 15.83
C SER A 139 -29.64 1.33 16.14
N ASP A 140 -28.84 0.35 16.58
CA ASP A 140 -27.41 0.50 16.85
C ASP A 140 -26.58 0.30 15.57
N VAL A 141 -26.57 1.34 14.73
CA VAL A 141 -25.85 1.30 13.44
C VAL A 141 -24.36 1.02 13.62
N SER A 142 -23.73 1.53 14.67
CA SER A 142 -22.29 1.31 14.91
C SER A 142 -22.01 -0.14 15.34
N GLY A 143 -22.85 -0.71 16.20
CA GLY A 143 -22.81 -2.14 16.53
C GLY A 143 -23.00 -3.03 15.29
N MET A 144 -23.91 -2.66 14.39
CA MET A 144 -24.13 -3.38 13.13
C MET A 144 -22.90 -3.32 12.22
N VAL A 145 -22.28 -2.15 12.04
CA VAL A 145 -21.03 -2.02 11.26
C VAL A 145 -19.96 -2.96 11.80
N ASN A 146 -19.72 -2.95 13.11
CA ASN A 146 -18.69 -3.78 13.75
C ASN A 146 -19.00 -5.28 13.60
N TYR A 147 -20.27 -5.66 13.78
CA TYR A 147 -20.69 -7.06 13.62
C TYR A 147 -20.49 -7.53 12.18
N ILE A 148 -21.01 -6.78 11.20
CA ILE A 148 -20.98 -7.15 9.79
C ILE A 148 -19.54 -7.20 9.27
N THR A 149 -18.72 -6.19 9.53
CA THR A 149 -17.32 -6.19 9.08
C THR A 149 -16.51 -7.35 9.66
N ARG A 150 -16.79 -7.75 10.92
CA ARG A 150 -16.19 -8.93 11.54
C ARG A 150 -16.67 -10.23 10.87
N GLU A 151 -17.97 -10.42 10.71
CA GLU A 151 -18.52 -11.65 10.10
C GLU A 151 -18.14 -11.80 8.62
N VAL A 152 -18.02 -10.69 7.87
CA VAL A 152 -17.51 -10.73 6.49
C VAL A 152 -16.05 -11.17 6.46
N ARG A 153 -15.22 -10.62 7.35
CA ARG A 153 -13.78 -10.94 7.41
C ARG A 153 -13.52 -12.39 7.82
N SER A 154 -14.37 -12.97 8.66
CA SER A 154 -14.25 -14.36 9.10
C SER A 154 -15.11 -15.28 8.23
N PHE A 155 -16.39 -15.38 8.55
CA PHE A 155 -17.28 -16.43 8.08
C PHE A 155 -17.59 -16.34 6.58
N ALA A 156 -18.01 -15.18 6.08
CA ALA A 156 -18.37 -15.05 4.66
C ALA A 156 -17.14 -15.21 3.74
N ARG A 157 -16.00 -14.63 4.13
CA ARG A 157 -14.73 -14.80 3.41
C ARG A 157 -14.26 -16.26 3.39
N GLN A 158 -14.39 -16.98 4.50
CA GLN A 158 -14.02 -18.40 4.57
C GLN A 158 -14.80 -19.25 3.57
N LEU A 159 -16.13 -19.09 3.53
CA LEU A 159 -16.98 -19.79 2.56
C LEU A 159 -16.59 -19.43 1.13
N PHE A 160 -16.43 -18.14 0.87
CA PHE A 160 -16.08 -17.63 -0.43
C PHE A 160 -14.75 -18.15 -0.97
N TYR A 161 -13.72 -18.20 -0.11
CA TYR A 161 -12.43 -18.75 -0.49
C TYR A 161 -12.48 -20.26 -0.66
N ALA A 162 -13.21 -20.98 0.19
CA ALA A 162 -13.39 -22.42 0.06
C ALA A 162 -14.07 -22.80 -1.26
N ASP A 163 -15.10 -22.04 -1.68
CA ASP A 163 -15.79 -22.24 -2.96
C ASP A 163 -14.84 -21.98 -4.13
N MET A 164 -14.09 -20.86 -4.13
CA MET A 164 -13.11 -20.57 -5.19
C MET A 164 -12.03 -21.65 -5.31
N ILE A 165 -11.49 -22.11 -4.19
CA ILE A 165 -10.51 -23.21 -4.15
C ILE A 165 -11.12 -24.46 -4.77
N THR A 166 -12.33 -24.83 -4.37
CA THR A 166 -13.02 -26.03 -4.87
C THR A 166 -13.23 -25.96 -6.39
N GLU A 167 -13.67 -24.81 -6.91
CA GLU A 167 -13.85 -24.59 -8.34
C GLU A 167 -12.53 -24.75 -9.12
N VAL A 168 -11.44 -24.14 -8.65
CA VAL A 168 -10.13 -24.26 -9.31
C VAL A 168 -9.58 -25.69 -9.22
N LEU A 169 -9.68 -26.35 -8.07
CA LEU A 169 -9.23 -27.73 -7.91
C LEU A 169 -10.00 -28.67 -8.85
N ASN A 170 -11.32 -28.52 -8.96
CA ASN A 170 -12.15 -29.28 -9.89
C ASN A 170 -11.76 -29.01 -11.34
N TYR A 171 -11.56 -27.74 -11.72
CA TYR A 171 -11.11 -27.35 -13.05
C TYR A 171 -9.75 -27.96 -13.41
N ARG A 172 -8.81 -27.98 -12.46
CA ARG A 172 -7.47 -28.56 -12.60
C ARG A 172 -7.44 -30.08 -12.43
N ARG A 173 -8.55 -30.71 -12.03
CA ARG A 173 -8.66 -32.14 -11.67
C ARG A 173 -7.68 -32.54 -10.56
N ILE A 174 -7.42 -31.64 -9.63
CA ILE A 174 -6.57 -31.89 -8.45
C ILE A 174 -7.48 -32.37 -7.32
N SER A 175 -7.16 -33.50 -6.71
CA SER A 175 -7.91 -34.04 -5.58
C SER A 175 -7.21 -33.68 -4.27
N ILE A 176 -7.79 -32.72 -3.53
CA ILE A 176 -7.44 -32.42 -2.14
C ILE A 176 -8.74 -32.51 -1.35
N GLU A 177 -8.86 -33.53 -0.50
CA GLU A 177 -10.06 -33.72 0.30
C GLU A 177 -10.18 -32.62 1.37
N ALA A 178 -11.32 -31.94 1.39
CA ALA A 178 -11.65 -30.98 2.43
C ALA A 178 -11.62 -31.67 3.81
N GLY A 179 -10.88 -31.10 4.76
CA GLY A 179 -10.73 -31.65 6.11
C GLY A 179 -9.44 -32.47 6.33
N THR A 180 -8.71 -32.82 5.28
CA THR A 180 -7.33 -33.32 5.42
C THR A 180 -6.40 -32.21 5.92
N THR A 181 -5.23 -32.57 6.45
CA THR A 181 -4.20 -31.61 6.90
C THR A 181 -3.83 -30.63 5.78
N LEU A 182 -3.68 -31.13 4.55
CA LEU A 182 -3.36 -30.31 3.38
C LEU A 182 -4.51 -29.39 2.99
N GLY A 183 -5.76 -29.88 3.00
CA GLY A 183 -6.94 -29.05 2.73
C GLY A 183 -7.13 -27.94 3.76
N GLN A 184 -6.90 -28.24 5.05
CA GLN A 184 -6.95 -27.24 6.13
C GLN A 184 -5.86 -26.18 5.94
N ARG A 185 -4.63 -26.61 5.65
CA ARG A 185 -3.49 -25.71 5.40
C ARG A 185 -3.73 -24.81 4.20
N LEU A 186 -4.30 -25.34 3.11
CA LEU A 186 -4.63 -24.54 1.93
C LEU A 186 -5.67 -23.45 2.26
N ALA A 187 -6.69 -23.79 3.05
CA ALA A 187 -7.69 -22.82 3.51
C ALA A 187 -7.06 -21.75 4.44
N GLU A 188 -6.16 -22.13 5.34
CA GLU A 188 -5.42 -21.19 6.19
C GLU A 188 -4.57 -20.23 5.37
N LEU A 189 -3.77 -20.74 4.43
CA LEU A 189 -2.94 -19.93 3.54
C LEU A 189 -3.77 -18.96 2.71
N ALA A 190 -4.94 -19.39 2.23
CA ALA A 190 -5.86 -18.53 1.49
C ALA A 190 -6.41 -17.39 2.36
N LEU A 191 -6.70 -17.64 3.64
CA LEU A 191 -7.17 -16.60 4.55
C LEU A 191 -6.07 -15.61 4.93
N ASP A 192 -4.84 -16.10 5.12
CA ASP A 192 -3.69 -15.30 5.53
C ASP A 192 -3.17 -14.44 4.38
N ARG A 193 -3.00 -15.02 3.18
CA ARG A 193 -2.43 -14.34 2.01
C ARG A 193 -3.49 -13.68 1.11
N GLY A 194 -4.74 -14.13 1.19
CA GLY A 194 -5.80 -13.71 0.28
C GLY A 194 -5.78 -14.44 -1.06
N ILE A 195 -6.87 -14.28 -1.82
CA ILE A 195 -6.99 -14.75 -3.20
C ILE A 195 -7.34 -13.52 -4.05
N GLY A 196 -6.59 -13.28 -5.13
CA GLY A 196 -6.88 -12.19 -6.08
C GLY A 196 -8.19 -12.47 -6.82
N ILE A 197 -9.18 -11.58 -6.69
CA ILE A 197 -10.53 -11.77 -7.24
C ILE A 197 -10.82 -10.94 -8.50
N ARG A 198 -9.83 -10.21 -9.02
CA ARG A 198 -9.97 -9.50 -10.29
C ARG A 198 -9.91 -10.49 -11.43
N SER A 199 -10.53 -10.13 -12.56
CA SER A 199 -10.55 -10.97 -13.75
C SER A 199 -9.16 -11.53 -14.11
N GLY A 200 -9.06 -12.86 -14.16
CA GLY A 200 -7.84 -13.61 -14.47
C GLY A 200 -6.95 -13.96 -13.26
N GLN A 201 -7.23 -13.47 -12.06
CA GLN A 201 -6.31 -13.60 -10.91
C GLN A 201 -6.59 -14.82 -10.01
N VAL A 202 -7.81 -15.35 -9.99
CA VAL A 202 -8.21 -16.38 -9.01
C VAL A 202 -7.37 -17.65 -9.17
N ALA A 203 -7.27 -18.16 -10.40
CA ALA A 203 -6.51 -19.38 -10.69
C ALA A 203 -5.03 -19.22 -10.34
N GLY A 204 -4.38 -18.15 -10.79
CA GLY A 204 -2.96 -17.90 -10.50
C GLY A 204 -2.68 -17.71 -9.01
N SER A 205 -3.60 -17.09 -8.26
CA SER A 205 -3.49 -16.96 -6.80
C SER A 205 -3.53 -18.33 -6.14
N ILE A 206 -4.47 -19.20 -6.53
CA ILE A 206 -4.61 -20.54 -5.96
C ILE A 206 -3.44 -21.44 -6.36
N ASP A 207 -2.94 -21.34 -7.60
CA ASP A 207 -1.74 -22.06 -8.05
C ASP A 207 -0.53 -21.70 -7.17
N ALA A 208 -0.33 -20.41 -6.84
CA ALA A 208 0.74 -19.98 -5.93
C ALA A 208 0.58 -20.51 -4.49
N LEU A 209 -0.66 -20.70 -4.01
CA LEU A 209 -0.89 -21.36 -2.72
C LEU A 209 -0.60 -22.86 -2.80
N LEU A 210 -0.96 -23.51 -3.90
CA LEU A 210 -0.68 -24.92 -4.14
C LEU A 210 0.82 -25.19 -4.25
N ASP A 211 1.61 -24.32 -4.88
CA ASP A 211 3.06 -24.44 -4.94
C ASP A 211 3.69 -24.47 -3.54
N VAL A 212 3.17 -23.64 -2.61
CA VAL A 212 3.59 -23.65 -1.20
C VAL A 212 3.22 -24.97 -0.54
N ILE A 213 1.99 -25.46 -0.78
CA ILE A 213 1.55 -26.77 -0.26
C ILE A 213 2.40 -27.92 -0.81
N TYR A 214 2.76 -27.89 -2.09
CA TYR A 214 3.60 -28.93 -2.69
C TYR A 214 5.04 -28.87 -2.20
N LYS A 215 5.56 -27.67 -1.92
CA LYS A 215 6.89 -27.48 -1.34
C LYS A 215 6.96 -27.90 0.13
N GLU A 216 6.00 -27.46 0.94
CA GLU A 216 6.01 -27.68 2.39
C GLU A 216 5.43 -29.04 2.80
N GLY A 217 4.50 -29.59 2.01
CA GLY A 217 3.77 -30.81 2.34
C GLY A 217 3.10 -30.72 3.71
N GLU A 218 3.32 -31.75 4.55
CA GLU A 218 2.78 -31.81 5.91
C GLU A 218 3.76 -31.28 6.99
N MET A 219 4.93 -30.74 6.61
CA MET A 219 5.93 -30.26 7.57
C MET A 219 5.39 -29.25 8.59
N PRO A 220 4.63 -28.22 8.19
CA PRO A 220 4.10 -27.25 9.14
C PRO A 220 3.25 -27.90 10.24
N ALA A 221 2.41 -28.87 9.88
CA ALA A 221 1.58 -29.59 10.85
C ALA A 221 2.41 -30.49 11.76
N MET A 222 3.50 -31.08 11.25
CA MET A 222 4.43 -31.87 12.06
C MET A 222 5.16 -31.01 13.09
N VAL A 223 5.58 -29.80 12.72
CA VAL A 223 6.20 -28.84 13.65
C VAL A 223 5.21 -28.42 14.74
N ASP A 224 3.95 -28.18 14.39
CA ASP A 224 2.89 -27.88 15.38
C ASP A 224 2.68 -29.04 16.35
N VAL A 225 2.60 -30.27 15.86
CA VAL A 225 2.49 -31.47 16.70
C VAL A 225 3.68 -31.60 17.65
N TYR A 226 4.89 -31.30 17.19
CA TYR A 226 6.08 -31.30 18.03
C TYR A 226 6.01 -30.22 19.13
N ALA A 227 5.59 -28.99 18.79
CA ALA A 227 5.43 -27.90 19.75
C ALA A 227 4.32 -28.18 20.78
N GLU A 228 3.20 -28.77 20.37
CA GLU A 228 2.07 -29.13 21.24
C GLU A 228 2.43 -30.18 22.31
N ARG A 229 3.50 -30.97 22.10
CA ARG A 229 4.02 -31.92 23.10
C ARG A 229 4.67 -31.24 24.31
N GLY A 230 4.82 -29.91 24.29
CA GLY A 230 5.35 -29.13 25.40
C GLY A 230 6.87 -29.20 25.56
N ILE A 231 7.58 -29.69 24.52
CA ILE A 231 9.05 -29.73 24.48
C ILE A 231 9.61 -28.32 24.24
N ILE A 232 8.89 -27.50 23.48
CA ILE A 232 9.20 -26.09 23.25
C ILE A 232 8.32 -25.23 24.17
N ALA A 233 8.92 -24.24 24.82
CA ALA A 233 8.16 -23.24 25.57
C ALA A 233 7.28 -22.43 24.61
N GLN A 234 5.96 -22.39 24.85
CA GLN A 234 4.99 -21.70 23.99
C GLN A 234 5.35 -20.23 23.70
N ASN A 235 5.98 -19.56 24.66
CA ASN A 235 6.41 -18.17 24.53
C ASN A 235 7.51 -17.98 23.47
N ASN A 236 8.28 -19.03 23.18
CA ASN A 236 9.40 -19.02 22.25
C ASN A 236 8.99 -19.58 20.87
N PHE A 237 7.84 -20.24 20.76
CA PHE A 237 7.33 -20.80 19.52
C PHE A 237 6.53 -19.74 18.74
N THR A 238 7.24 -18.74 18.23
CA THR A 238 6.65 -17.69 17.38
C THR A 238 6.41 -18.20 15.95
N GLY A 239 5.60 -17.50 15.16
CA GLY A 239 5.40 -17.83 13.75
C GLY A 239 6.70 -17.85 12.94
N SER A 240 7.66 -16.97 13.26
CA SER A 240 8.99 -16.94 12.62
C SER A 240 9.84 -18.17 12.96
N VAL A 241 9.89 -18.56 14.24
CA VAL A 241 10.59 -19.77 14.68
C VAL A 241 9.95 -21.02 14.07
N ARG A 242 8.61 -21.06 14.02
CA ARG A 242 7.87 -22.13 13.37
C ARG A 242 8.25 -22.27 11.89
N GLN A 243 8.30 -21.17 11.14
CA GLN A 243 8.66 -21.22 9.72
C GLN A 243 10.13 -21.64 9.53
N ALA A 244 11.06 -21.09 10.31
CA ALA A 244 12.47 -21.48 10.26
C ALA A 244 12.66 -22.98 10.53
N MET A 245 11.93 -23.54 11.49
CA MET A 245 11.92 -24.99 11.73
C MET A 245 11.41 -25.78 10.52
N VAL A 246 10.34 -25.33 9.87
CA VAL A 246 9.80 -25.96 8.65
C VAL A 246 10.84 -25.95 7.54
N ASP A 247 11.45 -24.79 7.28
CA ASP A 247 12.43 -24.62 6.22
C ASP A 247 13.67 -25.51 6.45
N TYR A 248 14.16 -25.58 7.69
CA TYR A 248 15.24 -26.46 8.10
C TYR A 248 14.93 -27.94 7.84
N LEU A 249 13.73 -28.40 8.23
CA LEU A 249 13.32 -29.80 8.08
C LEU A 249 13.11 -30.17 6.60
N ILE A 250 12.60 -29.25 5.78
CA ILE A 250 12.53 -29.42 4.32
C ILE A 250 13.94 -29.53 3.74
N GLY A 251 14.87 -28.67 4.18
CA GLY A 251 16.26 -28.64 3.73
C GLY A 251 17.02 -29.93 4.00
N ILE A 252 16.74 -30.62 5.11
CA ILE A 252 17.30 -31.95 5.40
C ILE A 252 16.84 -32.99 4.37
N GLY A 253 15.66 -32.81 3.76
CA GLY A 253 15.12 -33.73 2.75
C GLY A 253 14.78 -35.13 3.30
N ALA A 254 14.61 -35.27 4.62
CA ALA A 254 14.22 -36.53 5.24
C ALA A 254 12.70 -36.74 5.16
N ASN A 255 12.30 -38.00 4.97
CA ASN A 255 10.88 -38.39 4.95
C ASN A 255 10.35 -38.57 6.37
N PHE A 256 9.69 -37.55 6.90
CA PHE A 256 9.03 -37.59 8.19
C PHE A 256 7.55 -38.00 8.06
N THR A 257 6.98 -38.46 9.17
CA THR A 257 5.56 -38.80 9.28
C THR A 257 4.99 -38.23 10.57
N ILE A 258 3.74 -37.75 10.53
CA ILE A 258 3.06 -37.18 11.72
C ILE A 258 3.09 -38.16 12.90
N ASP A 259 2.85 -39.45 12.67
CA ASP A 259 2.85 -40.46 13.75
C ASP A 259 4.24 -40.69 14.35
N GLY A 260 5.30 -40.62 13.54
CA GLY A 260 6.66 -40.68 14.06
C GLY A 260 7.01 -39.46 14.92
N VAL A 261 6.51 -38.27 14.57
CA VAL A 261 6.65 -37.07 15.40
C VAL A 261 5.86 -37.20 16.71
N LYS A 262 4.62 -37.71 16.67
CA LYS A 262 3.82 -37.96 17.89
C LYS A 262 4.51 -38.94 18.83
N ASN A 263 5.14 -39.99 18.29
CA ASN A 263 5.81 -41.03 19.05
C ASN A 263 7.24 -40.66 19.47
N GLY A 264 7.70 -39.45 19.14
CA GLY A 264 9.04 -38.97 19.47
C GLY A 264 10.18 -39.61 18.66
N THR A 265 9.87 -40.31 17.58
CA THR A 265 10.86 -40.98 16.72
C THR A 265 11.81 -39.99 16.06
N TYR A 266 11.33 -38.77 15.78
CA TYR A 266 12.10 -37.72 15.08
C TYR A 266 12.53 -36.58 15.99
N ASP A 267 12.42 -36.73 17.32
CA ASP A 267 12.75 -35.67 18.29
C ASP A 267 14.15 -35.07 18.07
N PRO A 268 15.21 -35.83 17.74
CA PRO A 268 16.51 -35.24 17.46
C PRO A 268 16.50 -34.24 16.30
N TYR A 269 15.76 -34.52 15.23
CA TYR A 269 15.68 -33.64 14.05
C TYR A 269 14.90 -32.36 14.37
N PHE A 270 13.78 -32.47 15.08
CA PHE A 270 12.95 -31.32 15.44
C PHE A 270 13.58 -30.47 16.54
N ALA A 271 14.31 -31.07 17.48
CA ALA A 271 15.10 -30.34 18.46
C ALA A 271 16.24 -29.57 17.80
N LEU A 272 16.90 -30.17 16.81
CA LEU A 272 17.95 -29.51 16.03
C LEU A 272 17.38 -28.36 15.20
N ALA A 273 16.24 -28.57 14.54
CA ALA A 273 15.52 -27.52 13.81
C ALA A 273 15.14 -26.34 14.72
N TYR A 274 14.69 -26.63 15.94
CA TYR A 274 14.37 -25.59 16.91
C TYR A 274 15.61 -24.83 17.38
N ALA A 275 16.71 -25.53 17.67
CA ALA A 275 17.97 -24.90 18.06
C ALA A 275 18.51 -23.98 16.94
N ASP A 276 18.48 -24.46 15.69
CA ASP A 276 18.85 -23.69 14.50
C ASP A 276 17.96 -22.44 14.34
N ALA A 277 16.64 -22.60 14.48
CA ALA A 277 15.68 -21.50 14.44
C ALA A 277 15.89 -20.46 15.56
N GLN A 278 16.37 -20.88 16.75
CA GLN A 278 16.75 -19.94 17.81
C GLN A 278 18.03 -19.19 17.47
N THR A 279 19.05 -19.87 16.90
CA THR A 279 20.30 -19.23 16.50
C THR A 279 20.13 -18.28 15.32
N ALA A 280 19.24 -18.60 14.36
CA ALA A 280 18.90 -17.70 13.26
C ALA A 280 18.19 -16.41 13.75
N HIS A 281 17.57 -16.46 14.93
CA HIS A 281 16.95 -15.28 15.58
C HIS A 281 17.97 -14.43 16.37
N GLU A 282 19.12 -15.00 16.77
CA GLU A 282 20.13 -14.32 17.60
C GLU A 282 21.47 -14.05 16.88
N ALA A 283 21.73 -14.62 15.69
CA ALA A 283 23.01 -14.51 15.00
C ALA A 283 23.03 -13.38 13.96
N SER A 284 23.45 -12.19 14.41
CA SER A 284 24.13 -11.20 13.57
C SER A 284 25.55 -10.97 14.07
N ASP A 285 26.35 -12.04 14.22
CA ASP A 285 27.80 -11.90 14.44
C ASP A 285 28.61 -12.87 13.54
N PRO A 286 29.39 -12.35 12.57
CA PRO A 286 30.27 -13.13 11.71
C PRO A 286 31.42 -13.85 12.43
N ILE A 287 31.66 -13.60 13.71
CA ILE A 287 32.81 -14.12 14.46
C ILE A 287 32.62 -15.58 14.92
N ASP A 288 31.38 -16.05 15.12
CA ASP A 288 31.13 -17.40 15.64
C ASP A 288 31.43 -18.54 14.64
N ALA A 289 31.52 -18.22 13.33
CA ALA A 289 31.94 -19.17 12.31
C ALA A 289 33.41 -19.62 12.46
N VAL A 290 34.26 -18.81 13.11
CA VAL A 290 35.70 -19.05 13.25
C VAL A 290 36.02 -20.10 14.32
N ASN A 291 35.10 -20.34 15.26
CA ASN A 291 35.35 -21.25 16.40
C ASN A 291 34.94 -22.72 16.15
N SER A 292 34.40 -23.03 14.96
CA SER A 292 34.04 -24.41 14.59
C SER A 292 35.25 -25.20 14.07
N THR A 293 36.14 -25.58 14.99
CA THR A 293 37.27 -26.47 14.67
C THR A 293 36.78 -27.86 14.23
N GLY A 294 36.82 -28.14 12.91
CA GLY A 294 36.84 -29.51 12.39
C GLY A 294 35.93 -29.85 11.22
N ALA A 295 35.02 -28.95 10.80
CA ALA A 295 34.27 -29.15 9.57
C ALA A 295 34.99 -28.43 8.43
N VAL A 296 35.68 -29.19 7.57
CA VAL A 296 36.03 -28.68 6.23
C VAL A 296 34.69 -28.46 5.54
N SER A 297 34.23 -27.21 5.55
CA SER A 297 33.15 -26.76 4.69
C SER A 297 33.54 -27.09 3.25
N THR A 298 32.92 -28.12 2.68
CA THR A 298 32.83 -28.28 1.23
C THR A 298 31.95 -27.15 0.70
N TRP A 299 32.50 -25.94 0.71
CA TRP A 299 31.89 -24.80 0.06
C TRP A 299 31.92 -25.08 -1.44
N ASN A 300 30.75 -25.25 -2.03
CA ASN A 300 30.56 -25.60 -3.44
C ASN A 300 30.71 -24.40 -4.39
N PHE A 301 31.29 -23.29 -3.90
CA PHE A 301 31.41 -22.01 -4.61
C PHE A 301 30.07 -21.40 -5.04
N ASN A 302 28.92 -21.92 -4.57
CA ASN A 302 27.69 -21.14 -4.62
C ASN A 302 27.83 -20.02 -3.60
N VAL A 303 27.79 -18.80 -4.12
CA VAL A 303 27.67 -17.59 -3.33
C VAL A 303 26.18 -17.42 -3.06
N ASP A 304 25.81 -17.30 -1.80
CA ASP A 304 24.46 -16.85 -1.43
C ASP A 304 24.28 -15.46 -2.02
N LEU A 305 23.35 -15.30 -2.96
CA LEU A 305 23.26 -14.08 -3.76
C LEU A 305 22.64 -12.90 -2.98
N PHE A 306 22.34 -13.04 -1.69
CA PHE A 306 21.71 -12.03 -0.81
C PHE A 306 20.41 -11.41 -1.36
N GLU A 307 19.91 -11.87 -2.51
CA GLU A 307 18.74 -11.32 -3.21
C GLU A 307 17.50 -11.36 -2.30
N SER A 308 17.35 -12.38 -1.45
CA SER A 308 16.23 -12.50 -0.52
C SER A 308 16.37 -11.71 0.78
N LEU A 309 17.59 -11.30 1.16
CA LEU A 309 17.85 -10.47 2.35
C LEU A 309 17.76 -8.99 2.01
N GLU A 310 18.18 -8.59 0.80
CA GLU A 310 18.05 -7.20 0.33
C GLU A 310 16.59 -6.86 -0.01
N GLU A 311 15.76 -7.80 -0.48
CA GLU A 311 14.31 -7.54 -0.66
C GLU A 311 13.57 -7.23 0.66
N GLN A 312 14.14 -7.59 1.82
CA GLN A 312 13.57 -7.26 3.15
C GLN A 312 13.89 -5.83 3.64
N GLY A 313 14.80 -5.10 2.98
CA GLY A 313 15.22 -3.75 3.40
C GLY A 313 14.37 -2.59 2.85
N ILE A 314 13.45 -2.85 1.93
CA ILE A 314 12.67 -1.78 1.27
C ILE A 314 11.46 -1.43 2.15
N ALA A 315 11.33 -0.13 2.48
CA ALA A 315 10.20 0.42 3.21
C ALA A 315 9.37 1.35 2.31
N PRO A 316 8.32 0.86 1.64
CA PRO A 316 7.49 1.67 0.75
C PRO A 316 6.87 2.90 1.40
N SER A 317 6.58 2.85 2.72
CA SER A 317 6.11 4.02 3.47
C SER A 317 7.13 5.15 3.48
N ASN A 318 8.42 4.84 3.63
CA ASN A 318 9.51 5.81 3.66
C ASN A 318 9.64 6.50 2.29
N ILE A 319 9.54 5.74 1.21
CA ILE A 319 9.60 6.26 -0.16
C ILE A 319 8.40 7.18 -0.46
N ARG A 320 7.18 6.79 -0.06
CA ARG A 320 6.00 7.66 -0.21
C ARG A 320 6.10 8.92 0.64
N ALA A 321 6.64 8.81 1.85
CA ALA A 321 6.93 9.96 2.71
C ALA A 321 7.96 10.90 2.05
N ALA A 322 8.98 10.36 1.39
CA ALA A 322 9.91 11.15 0.58
C ALA A 322 9.18 11.87 -0.57
N GLY A 323 8.31 11.18 -1.31
CA GLY A 323 7.49 11.82 -2.36
C GLY A 323 6.63 12.97 -1.84
N ALA A 324 6.05 12.83 -0.65
CA ALA A 324 5.34 13.92 0.01
C ALA A 324 6.27 15.08 0.38
N LEU A 325 7.49 14.79 0.85
CA LEU A 325 8.49 15.81 1.19
C LEU A 325 8.95 16.58 -0.05
N ASP A 326 9.21 15.91 -1.18
CA ASP A 326 9.55 16.57 -2.46
C ASP A 326 8.40 17.45 -2.96
N TYR A 327 7.15 16.99 -2.81
CA TYR A 327 5.98 17.80 -3.11
C TYR A 327 5.91 19.06 -2.24
N VAL A 328 6.16 18.92 -0.93
CA VAL A 328 6.23 20.07 -0.01
C VAL A 328 7.37 21.01 -0.38
N PHE A 329 8.54 20.50 -0.74
CA PHE A 329 9.66 21.33 -1.17
C PHE A 329 9.33 22.14 -2.42
N ASN A 330 8.78 21.51 -3.46
CA ASN A 330 8.48 22.19 -4.73
C ASN A 330 7.30 23.18 -4.61
N ILE A 331 6.22 22.82 -3.91
CA ILE A 331 5.05 23.69 -3.76
C ILE A 331 5.20 24.67 -2.60
N GLY A 332 5.64 24.19 -1.44
CA GLY A 332 5.81 25.00 -0.24
C GLY A 332 6.93 26.03 -0.38
N GLU A 333 8.15 25.57 -0.66
CA GLU A 333 9.34 26.43 -0.69
C GLU A 333 9.54 27.08 -2.07
N ARG A 334 9.70 26.28 -3.14
CA ARG A 334 10.08 26.83 -4.46
C ARG A 334 8.97 27.63 -5.12
N MET A 335 7.71 27.23 -4.92
CA MET A 335 6.54 28.00 -5.35
C MET A 335 6.11 29.05 -4.29
N MET A 336 6.79 29.11 -3.14
CA MET A 336 6.58 30.09 -2.09
C MET A 336 5.17 30.10 -1.47
N VAL A 337 4.49 28.95 -1.43
CA VAL A 337 3.12 28.89 -0.89
C VAL A 337 3.08 29.25 0.60
N PHE A 338 4.10 28.87 1.37
CA PHE A 338 4.19 29.27 2.78
C PHE A 338 4.31 30.79 2.94
N ASP A 339 5.20 31.41 2.16
CA ASP A 339 5.43 32.86 2.21
C ASP A 339 4.24 33.66 1.71
N VAL A 340 3.55 33.17 0.67
CA VAL A 340 2.31 33.78 0.16
C VAL A 340 1.22 33.76 1.24
N ALA A 341 1.03 32.64 1.95
CA ALA A 341 0.07 32.59 3.04
C ALA A 341 0.44 33.56 4.19
N ASN A 342 1.73 33.65 4.54
CA ASN A 342 2.21 34.62 5.52
C ASN A 342 1.99 36.07 5.06
N ALA A 343 2.23 36.39 3.79
CA ALA A 343 1.99 37.72 3.21
C ALA A 343 0.51 38.10 3.25
N LEU A 344 -0.40 37.15 2.98
CA LEU A 344 -1.85 37.37 3.11
C LEU A 344 -2.26 37.66 4.56
N VAL A 345 -1.73 36.92 5.53
CA VAL A 345 -1.94 37.19 6.96
C VAL A 345 -1.42 38.57 7.34
N LEU A 346 -0.24 38.96 6.83
CA LEU A 346 0.34 40.27 7.09
C LEU A 346 -0.53 41.39 6.51
N ARG A 347 -1.00 41.25 5.27
CA ARG A 347 -1.92 42.21 4.63
C ARG A 347 -3.22 42.37 5.42
N TRP A 348 -3.78 41.27 5.89
CA TRP A 348 -4.98 41.26 6.73
C TRP A 348 -4.73 41.96 8.07
N SER A 349 -3.64 41.64 8.76
CA SER A 349 -3.28 42.25 10.05
C SER A 349 -3.04 43.77 9.96
N ARG A 350 -2.59 44.26 8.79
CA ARG A 350 -2.38 45.69 8.51
C ARG A 350 -3.64 46.41 8.01
N GLY A 351 -4.75 45.69 7.83
CA GLY A 351 -5.99 46.25 7.28
C GLY A 351 -5.94 46.56 5.78
N THR A 352 -4.88 46.14 5.07
CA THR A 352 -4.78 46.31 3.60
C THR A 352 -5.62 45.29 2.83
N LEU A 353 -5.97 44.18 3.49
CA LEU A 353 -6.93 43.18 3.03
C LEU A 353 -8.14 43.23 3.97
N ASP A 354 -9.23 43.81 3.48
CA ASP A 354 -10.44 44.07 4.26
C ASP A 354 -11.34 42.82 4.34
N ILE A 355 -11.05 41.96 5.32
CA ILE A 355 -11.84 40.77 5.64
C ILE A 355 -12.17 40.84 7.12
N THR A 356 -13.36 41.31 7.45
CA THR A 356 -13.75 41.62 8.83
C THR A 356 -14.22 40.40 9.61
N GLU A 357 -15.01 39.52 8.99
CA GLU A 357 -15.67 38.38 9.65
C GLU A 357 -15.76 37.16 8.72
N GLY A 358 -16.13 36.00 9.29
CA GLY A 358 -16.37 34.76 8.56
C GLY A 358 -15.22 33.75 8.56
N ASP A 359 -15.36 32.73 7.72
CA ASP A 359 -14.46 31.58 7.67
C ASP A 359 -13.04 31.97 7.24
N THR A 360 -12.90 32.93 6.33
CA THR A 360 -11.60 33.40 5.84
C THR A 360 -10.81 34.14 6.93
N ALA A 361 -11.44 35.07 7.65
CA ALA A 361 -10.83 35.76 8.79
C ALA A 361 -10.43 34.75 9.90
N SER A 362 -11.29 33.77 10.18
CA SER A 362 -11.01 32.71 11.15
C SER A 362 -9.81 31.84 10.74
N ALA A 363 -9.70 31.50 9.45
CA ALA A 363 -8.59 30.73 8.91
C ALA A 363 -7.26 31.51 8.97
N LEU A 364 -7.26 32.78 8.57
CA LEU A 364 -6.10 33.68 8.66
C LEU A 364 -5.64 33.84 10.12
N TYR A 365 -6.58 34.05 11.05
CA TYR A 365 -6.27 34.16 12.48
C TYR A 365 -5.70 32.87 13.06
N ARG A 366 -6.30 31.72 12.76
CA ARG A 366 -5.78 30.40 13.20
C ARG A 366 -4.39 30.18 12.63
N PHE A 367 -4.17 30.55 11.37
CA PHE A 367 -2.88 30.38 10.73
C PHE A 367 -1.80 31.23 11.39
N TYR A 368 -2.12 32.48 11.71
CA TYR A 368 -1.24 33.37 12.46
C TYR A 368 -0.93 32.85 13.87
N LYS A 369 -1.93 32.32 14.59
CA LYS A 369 -1.78 31.89 15.99
C LYS A 369 -0.94 30.62 16.14
N LYS A 370 -1.08 29.66 15.23
CA LYS A 370 -0.33 28.39 15.26
C LYS A 370 1.09 28.49 14.70
N ARG A 371 1.60 29.68 14.39
CA ARG A 371 2.92 29.85 13.74
C ARG A 371 4.09 29.26 14.56
N GLN A 372 3.97 29.26 15.89
CA GLN A 372 5.00 28.72 16.80
C GLN A 372 4.91 27.19 16.95
N ASP A 373 3.77 26.60 16.59
CA ASP A 373 3.53 25.15 16.68
C ASP A 373 3.97 24.41 15.39
N ARG A 374 4.59 25.10 14.44
CA ARG A 374 4.96 24.56 13.12
C ARG A 374 6.46 24.56 12.94
N ASN A 375 6.94 23.62 12.13
CA ASN A 375 8.32 23.60 11.68
C ASN A 375 8.68 24.90 10.98
N THR A 376 9.76 25.50 11.44
CA THR A 376 10.38 26.69 10.86
C THR A 376 10.94 26.38 9.46
N PRO A 377 11.15 27.40 8.60
CA PRO A 377 11.83 27.21 7.32
C PRO A 377 13.19 26.51 7.45
N GLN A 378 13.93 26.79 8.53
CA GLN A 378 15.22 26.19 8.82
C GLN A 378 15.09 24.70 9.14
N GLU A 379 14.11 24.30 9.98
CA GLU A 379 13.87 22.89 10.30
C GLU A 379 13.44 22.10 9.05
N ARG A 380 12.60 22.68 8.20
CA ARG A 380 12.22 22.06 6.91
C ARG A 380 13.43 21.95 5.97
N ALA A 381 14.26 22.99 5.89
CA ALA A 381 15.50 22.96 5.10
C ALA A 381 16.46 21.86 5.56
N MET A 382 16.62 21.66 6.88
CA MET A 382 17.41 20.56 7.41
C MET A 382 16.83 19.20 7.00
N LEU A 383 15.50 19.05 6.99
CA LEU A 383 14.85 17.83 6.54
C LEU A 383 15.07 17.58 5.04
N TYR A 384 14.95 18.60 4.19
CA TYR A 384 15.26 18.49 2.76
C TYR A 384 16.72 18.11 2.52
N ARG A 385 17.65 18.72 3.26
CA ARG A 385 19.07 18.40 3.17
C ARG A 385 19.36 16.97 3.63
N ARG A 386 18.72 16.53 4.72
CA ARG A 386 18.85 15.15 5.22
C ARG A 386 18.40 14.12 4.20
N VAL A 387 17.24 14.31 3.56
CA VAL A 387 16.61 13.27 2.73
C VAL A 387 17.07 13.34 1.27
N PHE A 388 17.28 14.54 0.72
CA PHE A 388 17.57 14.75 -0.70
C PHE A 388 18.88 15.47 -1.00
N ASP A 389 19.58 15.97 0.02
CA ASP A 389 20.76 16.82 -0.15
C ASP A 389 20.48 18.07 -1.00
N VAL A 390 19.30 18.68 -0.80
CA VAL A 390 18.88 19.91 -1.48
C VAL A 390 18.75 21.08 -0.50
N GLY A 391 18.99 22.30 -1.00
CA GLY A 391 18.98 23.54 -0.23
C GLY A 391 20.36 23.95 0.30
N ASP A 392 20.50 25.23 0.65
CA ASP A 392 21.80 25.86 0.97
C ASP A 392 22.05 26.02 2.47
N ILE A 393 21.39 25.22 3.32
CA ILE A 393 21.57 25.30 4.77
C ILE A 393 22.80 24.51 5.22
N ASP A 394 23.63 25.13 6.06
CA ASP A 394 24.72 24.43 6.74
C ASP A 394 24.13 23.53 7.83
N VAL A 395 24.10 22.24 7.54
CA VAL A 395 23.76 21.21 8.52
C VAL A 395 24.98 20.99 9.40
N GLY A 396 24.96 21.58 10.60
CA GLY A 396 26.03 21.45 11.57
C GLY A 396 26.49 20.00 11.77
N GLY A 397 27.77 19.82 12.13
CA GLY A 397 28.42 18.52 12.22
C GLY A 397 27.63 17.51 13.07
N GLY A 398 27.18 16.42 12.44
CA GLY A 398 26.46 15.33 13.11
C GLY A 398 25.08 15.00 12.52
N THR A 399 24.51 15.87 11.69
CA THR A 399 23.25 15.56 10.98
C THR A 399 23.56 14.71 9.73
N PRO A 400 22.94 13.53 9.55
CA PRO A 400 23.16 12.74 8.34
C PRO A 400 22.60 13.46 7.12
N VAL A 401 23.38 13.51 6.04
CA VAL A 401 23.01 14.11 4.76
C VAL A 401 23.05 13.03 3.69
N ASN A 402 21.96 12.91 2.93
CA ASN A 402 21.86 11.93 1.85
C ASN A 402 22.55 12.41 0.57
N ALA A 403 23.88 12.56 0.60
CA ALA A 403 24.67 13.03 -0.55
C ALA A 403 24.59 12.11 -1.78
N ALA A 404 24.09 10.88 -1.63
CA ALA A 404 23.94 9.93 -2.72
C ALA A 404 22.66 10.14 -3.53
N PHE A 405 21.60 10.73 -2.95
CA PHE A 405 20.30 10.89 -3.62
C PHE A 405 20.37 11.65 -4.94
N PRO A 406 21.02 12.84 -5.03
CA PRO A 406 21.07 13.59 -6.29
C PRO A 406 21.64 12.75 -7.44
N ARG A 407 22.66 11.93 -7.16
CA ARG A 407 23.25 11.02 -8.14
C ARG A 407 22.27 9.94 -8.57
N TYR A 408 21.63 9.24 -7.63
CA TYR A 408 20.67 8.17 -7.96
C TYR A 408 19.45 8.70 -8.72
N TRP A 409 18.92 9.84 -8.31
CA TRP A 409 17.83 10.51 -9.03
C TRP A 409 18.25 10.88 -10.46
N HIS A 410 19.44 11.45 -10.64
CA HIS A 410 19.97 11.79 -11.95
C HIS A 410 20.16 10.56 -12.86
N VAL A 411 20.65 9.45 -12.31
CA VAL A 411 20.79 8.18 -13.04
C VAL A 411 19.42 7.68 -13.51
N LEU A 412 18.40 7.65 -12.65
CA LEU A 412 17.05 7.21 -13.05
C LEU A 412 16.49 8.07 -14.17
N MET A 413 16.59 9.40 -14.07
CA MET A 413 16.09 10.32 -15.09
C MET A 413 16.87 10.15 -16.41
N THR A 414 18.19 9.93 -16.35
CA THR A 414 19.02 9.70 -17.54
C THR A 414 18.66 8.39 -18.23
N GLU A 415 18.43 7.32 -17.48
CA GLU A 415 17.99 6.04 -18.04
C GLU A 415 16.59 6.11 -18.64
N ALA A 416 15.68 6.90 -18.06
CA ALA A 416 14.38 7.19 -18.67
C ALA A 416 14.52 7.88 -20.04
N VAL A 417 15.39 8.90 -20.16
CA VAL A 417 15.68 9.56 -21.45
C VAL A 417 16.29 8.59 -22.46
N ASN A 418 17.25 7.77 -22.02
CA ASN A 418 17.88 6.76 -22.88
C ASN A 418 16.86 5.74 -23.37
N TYR A 419 15.92 5.33 -22.52
CA TYR A 419 14.82 4.45 -22.90
C TYR A 419 13.91 5.10 -23.93
N ILE A 420 13.44 6.34 -23.70
CA ILE A 420 12.58 7.08 -24.64
C ILE A 420 13.24 7.18 -26.02
N ARG A 421 14.50 7.62 -26.08
CA ARG A 421 15.26 7.71 -27.35
C ARG A 421 15.37 6.38 -28.09
N LYS A 422 15.60 5.28 -27.37
CA LYS A 422 15.66 3.93 -27.95
C LYS A 422 14.29 3.46 -28.43
N ALA A 423 13.24 3.76 -27.66
CA ALA A 423 11.86 3.41 -28.00
C ALA A 423 11.35 4.14 -29.25
N GLU A 424 11.74 5.40 -29.44
CA GLU A 424 11.39 6.20 -30.62
C GLU A 424 12.14 5.76 -31.89
N THR A 425 13.37 5.26 -31.75
CA THR A 425 14.21 4.84 -32.88
C THR A 425 13.98 3.40 -33.33
N THR A 426 13.42 2.56 -32.45
CA THR A 426 13.17 1.15 -32.76
C THR A 426 11.81 0.98 -33.43
N SER A 427 11.78 0.40 -34.63
CA SER A 427 10.54 0.05 -35.32
C SER A 427 9.76 -1.01 -34.55
N LYS A 428 8.45 -0.81 -34.37
CA LYS A 428 7.52 -1.63 -33.57
C LYS A 428 7.48 -3.13 -33.87
N GLU A 429 8.09 -3.58 -34.96
CA GLU A 429 7.91 -4.94 -35.49
C GLU A 429 8.95 -5.96 -35.02
N ASP A 430 10.10 -5.61 -34.41
CA ASP A 430 11.12 -6.64 -34.11
C ASP A 430 12.11 -6.43 -32.95
N ASN A 431 11.98 -5.37 -32.11
CA ASN A 431 12.85 -5.24 -30.92
C ASN A 431 12.16 -4.55 -29.74
N GLN A 432 12.05 -5.26 -28.61
CA GLN A 432 11.68 -4.67 -27.33
C GLN A 432 12.89 -3.97 -26.71
N VAL A 433 12.73 -2.70 -26.32
CA VAL A 433 13.79 -1.95 -25.62
C VAL A 433 13.90 -2.50 -24.20
N SER A 434 15.12 -2.83 -23.77
CA SER A 434 15.37 -3.33 -22.42
C SER A 434 15.00 -2.29 -21.36
N ARG A 435 14.28 -2.75 -20.32
CA ARG A 435 13.87 -1.96 -19.15
C ARG A 435 14.82 -2.13 -17.95
N ALA A 436 15.80 -3.03 -18.05
CA ALA A 436 16.65 -3.45 -16.94
C ALA A 436 17.40 -2.28 -16.25
N SER A 437 17.89 -1.31 -17.04
CA SER A 437 18.61 -0.15 -16.48
C SER A 437 17.72 0.74 -15.62
N ILE A 438 16.45 0.92 -16.01
CA ILE A 438 15.47 1.68 -15.21
C ILE A 438 15.11 0.90 -13.94
N TYR A 439 14.96 -0.43 -14.06
CA TYR A 439 14.65 -1.29 -12.91
C TYR A 439 15.76 -1.24 -11.86
N GLN A 440 17.02 -1.36 -12.28
CA GLN A 440 18.14 -1.25 -11.36
C GLN A 440 18.22 0.13 -10.70
N ALA A 441 18.14 1.21 -11.49
CA ALA A 441 18.13 2.57 -10.94
C ALA A 441 16.96 2.83 -9.97
N THR A 442 15.82 2.18 -10.21
CA THR A 442 14.67 2.22 -9.30
C THR A 442 14.97 1.50 -7.99
N LYS A 443 15.55 0.29 -8.03
CA LYS A 443 15.96 -0.45 -6.81
C LYS A 443 16.97 0.34 -5.99
N ASP A 444 17.99 0.93 -6.62
CA ASP A 444 19.00 1.74 -5.93
C ASP A 444 18.35 2.91 -5.15
N LEU A 445 17.33 3.55 -5.74
CA LEU A 445 16.54 4.59 -5.08
C LEU A 445 15.64 4.03 -3.96
N GLN A 446 15.06 2.84 -4.14
CA GLN A 446 14.26 2.19 -3.09
C GLN A 446 15.09 1.98 -1.83
N TYR A 447 16.32 1.46 -1.97
CA TYR A 447 17.24 1.29 -0.84
C TYR A 447 17.62 2.63 -0.21
N ASN A 448 18.09 3.57 -1.03
CA ASN A 448 18.53 4.87 -0.54
C ASN A 448 17.45 5.61 0.26
N LEU A 449 16.21 5.63 -0.25
CA LEU A 449 15.10 6.34 0.39
C LEU A 449 14.56 5.59 1.61
N SER A 450 14.61 4.25 1.62
CA SER A 450 14.24 3.46 2.79
C SER A 450 15.16 3.77 3.97
N ASP A 451 16.46 3.96 3.71
CA ASP A 451 17.47 4.26 4.73
C ASP A 451 17.49 5.72 5.19
N ASN A 452 17.16 6.67 4.30
CA ASN A 452 17.29 8.10 4.61
C ASN A 452 15.98 8.77 5.03
N MET A 453 14.82 8.22 4.66
CA MET A 453 13.50 8.72 5.04
C MET A 453 12.89 7.90 6.19
N ASN A 454 13.56 7.89 7.35
CA ASN A 454 13.17 7.10 8.51
C ASN A 454 13.08 7.91 9.83
N GLY A 455 12.52 7.25 10.85
CA GLY A 455 12.38 7.81 12.19
C GLY A 455 11.50 9.07 12.20
N MET A 456 11.99 10.14 12.85
CA MET A 456 11.23 11.38 13.03
C MET A 456 10.88 12.10 11.72
N ALA A 457 11.63 11.87 10.65
CA ALA A 457 11.39 12.47 9.34
C ALA A 457 9.97 12.19 8.81
N HIS A 458 9.42 11.01 9.13
CA HIS A 458 8.08 10.60 8.71
C HIS A 458 6.97 11.41 9.41
N LEU A 459 7.17 11.80 10.66
CA LEU A 459 6.22 12.65 11.39
C LEU A 459 6.36 14.10 10.92
N GLN A 460 7.59 14.60 10.77
CA GLN A 460 7.85 15.97 10.31
C GLN A 460 7.25 16.24 8.93
N VAL A 461 7.40 15.33 7.97
CA VAL A 461 6.77 15.51 6.64
C VAL A 461 5.24 15.52 6.72
N THR A 462 4.65 14.79 7.68
CA THR A 462 3.20 14.76 7.86
C THR A 462 2.70 16.11 8.39
N GLU A 463 3.44 16.70 9.34
CA GLU A 463 3.19 18.04 9.86
C GLU A 463 3.39 19.12 8.79
N ASP A 464 4.48 19.03 8.02
CA ASP A 464 4.79 19.96 6.93
C ASP A 464 3.75 19.91 5.81
N TYR A 465 3.29 18.71 5.45
CA TYR A 465 2.23 18.54 4.47
C TYR A 465 0.90 19.10 4.98
N ALA A 466 0.55 18.88 6.26
CA ALA A 466 -0.63 19.47 6.87
C ALA A 466 -0.55 21.01 6.90
N HIS A 467 0.61 21.56 7.21
CA HIS A 467 0.88 23.00 7.13
C HIS A 467 0.69 23.52 5.70
N LEU A 468 1.22 22.81 4.69
CA LEU A 468 1.05 23.17 3.29
C LEU A 468 -0.43 23.18 2.88
N GLN A 469 -1.20 22.17 3.29
CA GLN A 469 -2.64 22.14 3.02
C GLN A 469 -3.36 23.31 3.68
N GLU A 470 -3.03 23.66 4.92
CA GLU A 470 -3.62 24.83 5.58
C GLU A 470 -3.30 26.14 4.84
N ALA A 471 -2.07 26.29 4.35
CA ALA A 471 -1.67 27.44 3.53
C ALA A 471 -2.46 27.49 2.21
N ILE A 472 -2.56 26.37 1.49
CA ILE A 472 -3.34 26.26 0.25
C ILE A 472 -4.82 26.57 0.50
N ASP A 473 -5.39 26.08 1.59
CA ASP A 473 -6.79 26.29 1.96
C ASP A 473 -7.12 27.76 2.22
N ILE A 474 -6.17 28.53 2.77
CA ILE A 474 -6.31 29.98 2.92
C ILE A 474 -6.31 30.66 1.57
N ILE A 475 -5.35 30.32 0.71
CA ILE A 475 -5.21 30.98 -0.60
C ILE A 475 -6.42 30.64 -1.50
N LYS A 476 -7.03 29.47 -1.34
CA LYS A 476 -8.25 29.04 -2.06
C LYS A 476 -9.55 29.69 -1.56
N ARG A 477 -9.54 30.47 -0.47
CA ARG A 477 -10.78 31.09 0.05
C ARG A 477 -11.37 32.07 -0.96
N GLY A 478 -12.70 32.10 -1.04
CA GLY A 478 -13.44 32.93 -2.00
C GLY A 478 -13.02 34.40 -1.95
N ASP A 479 -12.95 34.98 -0.75
CA ASP A 479 -12.54 36.39 -0.56
C ASP A 479 -11.13 36.64 -1.11
N ILE A 480 -10.18 35.72 -0.86
CA ILE A 480 -8.81 35.82 -1.36
C ILE A 480 -8.76 35.71 -2.89
N LEU A 481 -9.50 34.76 -3.46
CA LEU A 481 -9.60 34.58 -4.92
C LEU A 481 -10.25 35.79 -5.60
N ASP A 482 -11.19 36.45 -4.94
CA ASP A 482 -11.86 37.63 -5.46
C ASP A 482 -10.94 38.86 -5.48
N HIS A 483 -10.06 38.98 -4.48
CA HIS A 483 -9.07 40.05 -4.42
C HIS A 483 -7.86 39.84 -5.33
N PHE A 484 -7.33 38.61 -5.42
CA PHE A 484 -6.02 38.35 -6.05
C PHE A 484 -6.05 37.30 -7.17
N GLY A 485 -7.14 36.56 -7.34
CA GLY A 485 -7.23 35.44 -8.29
C GLY A 485 -7.38 35.85 -9.75
N GLY A 486 -7.43 37.16 -10.01
CA GLY A 486 -7.62 37.73 -11.34
C GLY A 486 -8.95 37.31 -11.99
N ARG A 487 -9.03 37.41 -13.32
CA ARG A 487 -10.27 37.14 -14.07
C ARG A 487 -10.78 35.71 -13.91
N SER A 488 -9.88 34.74 -13.79
CA SER A 488 -10.21 33.31 -13.66
C SER A 488 -10.39 32.87 -12.21
N LYS A 489 -10.26 33.77 -11.22
CA LYS A 489 -10.35 33.47 -9.78
C LYS A 489 -9.57 32.21 -9.40
N SER A 490 -8.32 32.13 -9.88
CA SER A 490 -7.48 30.94 -9.74
C SER A 490 -6.50 31.08 -8.59
N LEU A 491 -6.34 30.02 -7.81
CA LEU A 491 -5.29 29.87 -6.78
C LEU A 491 -3.90 30.27 -7.31
N TRP A 492 -3.58 29.83 -8.52
CA TRP A 492 -2.25 30.04 -9.11
C TRP A 492 -1.99 31.52 -9.39
N ASN A 493 -3.01 32.25 -9.85
CA ASN A 493 -2.91 33.69 -10.05
C ASN A 493 -2.73 34.43 -8.72
N VAL A 494 -3.34 33.95 -7.63
CA VAL A 494 -3.11 34.53 -6.29
C VAL A 494 -1.65 34.38 -5.91
N ILE A 495 -1.10 33.17 -6.05
CA ILE A 495 0.31 32.89 -5.72
C ILE A 495 1.24 33.80 -6.54
N GLU A 496 1.05 33.89 -7.86
CA GLU A 496 1.88 34.74 -8.72
C GLU A 496 1.74 36.23 -8.39
N THR A 497 0.53 36.69 -8.11
CA THR A 497 0.25 38.10 -7.81
C THR A 497 0.85 38.49 -6.47
N VAL A 498 0.59 37.72 -5.41
CA VAL A 498 1.11 37.98 -4.06
C VAL A 498 2.63 37.81 -4.02
N ALA A 499 3.19 36.78 -4.66
CA ALA A 499 4.65 36.61 -4.73
C ALA A 499 5.33 37.79 -5.45
N ARG A 500 4.72 38.30 -6.53
CA ARG A 500 5.26 39.45 -7.26
C ARG A 500 5.12 40.73 -6.46
N ASP A 501 3.96 40.98 -5.89
CA ASP A 501 3.60 42.28 -5.32
C ASP A 501 4.14 42.44 -3.88
N ASP A 502 4.19 41.37 -3.09
CA ASP A 502 4.65 41.39 -1.69
C ASP A 502 6.06 40.87 -1.50
N LEU A 503 6.46 39.85 -2.28
CA LEU A 503 7.75 39.18 -2.11
C LEU A 503 8.79 39.59 -3.17
N GLY A 504 8.38 40.40 -4.16
CA GLY A 504 9.25 40.87 -5.24
C GLY A 504 9.76 39.75 -6.16
N ARG A 505 9.15 38.56 -6.12
CA ARG A 505 9.62 37.37 -6.86
C ARG A 505 8.61 36.93 -7.90
N ARG A 506 9.10 36.44 -9.03
CA ARG A 506 8.28 35.81 -10.07
C ARG A 506 8.39 34.31 -9.94
N VAL A 507 7.25 33.63 -9.86
CA VAL A 507 7.18 32.18 -9.69
C VAL A 507 6.49 31.58 -10.92
N SER A 508 7.07 30.54 -11.51
CA SER A 508 6.43 29.78 -12.58
C SER A 508 5.54 28.69 -11.97
N THR A 509 4.27 29.01 -11.69
CA THR A 509 3.36 28.08 -11.00
C THR A 509 3.06 26.84 -11.85
N SER A 510 2.96 26.98 -13.17
CA SER A 510 2.73 25.84 -14.08
C SER A 510 3.86 24.82 -14.01
N THR A 511 5.11 25.29 -14.11
CA THR A 511 6.31 24.44 -14.12
C THR A 511 6.52 23.76 -12.77
N MET A 512 6.40 24.53 -11.67
CA MET A 512 6.54 23.99 -10.31
C MET A 512 5.45 22.96 -9.99
N ARG A 513 4.22 23.16 -10.48
CA ARG A 513 3.15 22.18 -10.33
C ARG A 513 3.50 20.88 -11.04
N THR A 514 3.94 20.95 -12.30
CA THR A 514 4.34 19.75 -13.05
C THR A 514 5.48 19.01 -12.34
N LEU A 515 6.51 19.72 -11.85
CA LEU A 515 7.58 19.11 -11.07
C LEU A 515 7.06 18.36 -9.84
N ALA A 516 6.20 19.00 -9.05
CA ALA A 516 5.69 18.39 -7.82
C ALA A 516 4.76 17.20 -8.12
N THR A 517 3.86 17.32 -9.10
CA THR A 517 2.89 16.27 -9.40
C THR A 517 3.52 15.06 -10.08
N GLU A 518 4.36 15.29 -11.08
CA GLU A 518 5.04 14.20 -11.79
C GLU A 518 6.17 13.61 -10.94
N GLY A 519 6.87 14.44 -10.16
CA GLY A 519 7.86 13.98 -9.17
C GLY A 519 7.23 13.02 -8.17
N ASN A 520 6.08 13.38 -7.58
CA ASN A 520 5.37 12.50 -6.66
C ASN A 520 4.89 11.19 -7.32
N LYS A 521 4.49 11.20 -8.60
CA LYS A 521 4.16 9.96 -9.32
C LYS A 521 5.40 9.08 -9.51
N ILE A 522 6.57 9.67 -9.76
CA ILE A 522 7.84 8.93 -9.83
C ILE A 522 8.16 8.30 -8.46
N PHE A 523 7.99 9.02 -7.35
CA PHE A 523 8.14 8.44 -6.02
C PHE A 523 7.14 7.31 -5.73
N GLN A 524 5.89 7.43 -6.20
CA GLN A 524 4.91 6.33 -6.10
C GLN A 524 5.33 5.12 -6.93
N TRP A 525 5.85 5.33 -8.14
CA TRP A 525 6.45 4.28 -8.95
C TRP A 525 7.57 3.57 -8.18
N ILE A 526 8.53 4.33 -7.63
CA ILE A 526 9.65 3.77 -6.85
C ILE A 526 9.11 2.99 -5.63
N ALA A 527 8.10 3.50 -4.93
CA ALA A 527 7.55 2.84 -3.75
C ALA A 527 6.82 1.52 -4.07
N ASP A 528 6.12 1.47 -5.20
CA ASP A 528 5.31 0.32 -5.61
C ASP A 528 6.04 -0.60 -6.60
N PHE A 529 7.31 -0.31 -6.91
CA PHE A 529 8.10 -1.05 -7.87
C PHE A 529 8.41 -2.45 -7.34
N ASN A 530 7.98 -3.44 -8.10
CA ASN A 530 8.37 -4.84 -7.93
C ASN A 530 8.54 -5.43 -9.34
N GLU A 531 9.79 -5.74 -9.69
CA GLU A 531 10.21 -6.20 -11.02
C GLU A 531 9.35 -7.35 -11.57
N ALA A 532 8.93 -8.29 -10.71
CA ALA A 532 8.14 -9.44 -11.12
C ALA A 532 6.68 -9.10 -11.51
N THR A 533 6.19 -7.91 -11.14
CA THR A 533 4.76 -7.54 -11.25
C THR A 533 4.50 -6.28 -12.08
N VAL A 534 5.54 -5.68 -12.68
CA VAL A 534 5.40 -4.48 -13.51
C VAL A 534 4.66 -4.81 -14.80
N SER A 535 3.47 -4.21 -14.99
CA SER A 535 2.77 -4.23 -16.28
C SER A 535 3.30 -3.14 -17.22
N ASP A 536 3.16 -3.38 -18.53
CA ASP A 536 3.54 -2.41 -19.58
C ASP A 536 2.87 -1.05 -19.37
N GLU A 537 1.58 -1.04 -19.06
CA GLU A 537 0.80 0.17 -18.82
C GLU A 537 1.36 1.00 -17.65
N ARG A 538 1.76 0.34 -16.56
CA ARG A 538 2.34 1.03 -15.39
C ARG A 538 3.73 1.57 -15.72
N PHE A 539 4.51 0.82 -16.49
CA PHE A 539 5.83 1.26 -16.92
C PHE A 539 5.74 2.46 -17.86
N ASP A 540 4.83 2.45 -18.84
CA ASP A 540 4.62 3.56 -19.77
C ASP A 540 4.13 4.82 -19.03
N ALA A 541 3.29 4.66 -18.00
CA ALA A 541 2.87 5.76 -17.14
C ALA A 541 4.04 6.36 -16.34
N PHE A 542 4.98 5.54 -15.87
CA PHE A 542 6.22 6.01 -15.26
C PHE A 542 7.06 6.81 -16.26
N VAL A 543 7.30 6.28 -17.46
CA VAL A 543 8.10 6.94 -18.50
C VAL A 543 7.50 8.30 -18.87
N ALA A 544 6.18 8.38 -19.05
CA ALA A 544 5.49 9.64 -19.32
C ALA A 544 5.63 10.66 -18.18
N SER A 545 5.58 10.20 -16.93
CA SER A 545 5.77 11.07 -15.75
C SER A 545 7.22 11.57 -15.66
N ALA A 546 8.20 10.69 -15.92
CA ALA A 546 9.62 11.04 -15.96
C ALA A 546 9.92 12.06 -17.05
N GLU A 547 9.40 11.87 -18.27
CA GLU A 547 9.54 12.83 -19.37
C GLU A 547 8.98 14.21 -19.00
N ALA A 548 7.75 14.26 -18.48
CA ALA A 548 7.11 15.51 -18.08
C ALA A 548 7.88 16.22 -16.96
N TRP A 549 8.42 15.47 -15.99
CA TRP A 549 9.27 16.01 -14.93
C TRP A 549 10.57 16.60 -15.49
N ILE A 550 11.25 15.88 -16.39
CA ILE A 550 12.52 16.31 -17.00
C ILE A 550 12.33 17.58 -17.82
N LEU A 551 11.26 17.65 -18.62
CA LEU A 551 10.93 18.85 -19.40
C LEU A 551 10.64 20.05 -18.50
N ALA A 552 9.88 19.84 -17.41
CA ALA A 552 9.62 20.90 -16.43
C ALA A 552 10.90 21.34 -15.71
N ARG A 553 11.81 20.41 -15.40
CA ARG A 553 13.10 20.73 -14.78
C ARG A 553 13.97 21.56 -15.73
N ALA A 554 14.08 21.12 -16.98
CA ALA A 554 14.83 21.84 -18.01
C ALA A 554 14.28 23.24 -18.27
N ALA A 555 12.96 23.44 -18.19
CA ALA A 555 12.34 24.76 -18.33
C ALA A 555 12.72 25.73 -17.18
N LEU A 556 13.01 25.22 -15.98
CA LEU A 556 13.51 26.04 -14.88
C LEU A 556 15.00 26.35 -15.03
N ASP A 557 15.80 25.34 -15.37
CA ASP A 557 17.26 25.49 -15.47
C ASP A 557 17.65 26.31 -16.72
N GLY A 558 16.92 26.18 -17.84
CA GLY A 558 17.13 26.95 -19.07
C GLY A 558 16.56 28.39 -19.06
N GLY A 559 15.90 28.79 -17.97
CA GLY A 559 15.35 30.14 -17.78
C GLY A 559 16.37 31.14 -17.22
N GLY A 560 17.56 30.69 -16.81
CA GLY A 560 18.65 31.51 -16.32
C GLY A 560 19.98 31.08 -16.93
N GLN A 561 20.56 31.96 -17.74
CA GLN A 561 21.97 31.95 -18.13
C GLN A 561 22.43 30.77 -19.00
N ALA A 562 22.25 30.92 -20.32
CA ALA A 562 23.17 30.36 -21.29
C ALA A 562 24.47 31.20 -21.24
N ASP A 563 25.30 31.00 -20.22
CA ASP A 563 26.71 31.36 -20.26
C ASP A 563 27.54 30.14 -19.84
N ASP A 564 28.39 29.73 -20.77
CA ASP A 564 29.63 28.99 -20.55
C ASP A 564 29.57 27.52 -20.12
N VAL A 565 29.31 26.64 -21.11
CA VAL A 565 29.92 25.30 -21.13
C VAL A 565 30.94 25.29 -22.25
N GLY A 566 32.07 25.95 -22.00
CA GLY A 566 33.20 26.07 -22.90
C GLY A 566 34.54 25.99 -22.18
N GLY A 567 34.96 24.78 -21.82
CA GLY A 567 36.39 24.46 -21.64
C GLY A 567 36.91 24.45 -20.20
N THR A 568 37.02 23.25 -19.63
CA THR A 568 37.99 22.97 -18.57
C THR A 568 39.35 22.70 -19.20
N THR A 569 40.24 23.69 -19.15
CA THR A 569 41.69 23.48 -19.12
C THR A 569 42.28 24.42 -18.07
N ASP A 570 42.84 23.80 -17.03
CA ASP A 570 44.02 24.16 -16.23
C ASP A 570 44.48 25.63 -16.18
N ASP A 571 44.53 26.17 -14.96
CA ASP A 571 45.67 26.87 -14.32
C ASP A 571 45.13 27.60 -13.06
N ALA A 572 45.51 27.18 -11.85
CA ALA A 572 46.70 27.62 -11.11
C ALA A 572 46.69 29.12 -10.73
N ASP A 573 46.70 29.34 -9.41
CA ASP A 573 47.12 30.54 -8.67
C ASP A 573 46.36 31.88 -8.89
N SER A 574 45.67 32.32 -7.83
CA SER A 574 45.88 33.69 -7.31
C SER A 574 45.23 33.85 -5.93
N ALA A 575 46.07 33.92 -4.90
CA ALA A 575 45.74 34.53 -3.63
C ALA A 575 45.38 36.00 -3.83
N TYR A 576 44.23 36.44 -3.32
CA TYR A 576 44.03 37.83 -2.88
C TYR A 576 43.14 37.85 -1.65
N ASP A 577 43.80 38.26 -0.58
CA ASP A 577 43.28 38.67 0.71
C ASP A 577 42.87 40.15 0.57
N ASP A 578 41.60 40.50 0.82
CA ASP A 578 41.26 41.82 1.38
C ASP A 578 39.89 41.79 2.10
N PRO A 579 39.75 42.47 3.26
CA PRO A 579 38.62 42.33 4.17
C PRO A 579 37.61 43.50 4.08
N LEU A 580 36.49 43.33 4.78
CA LEU A 580 35.50 44.32 5.25
C LEU A 580 34.21 44.48 4.44
N GLY A 581 33.10 44.38 5.19
CA GLY A 581 31.75 44.80 4.82
C GLY A 581 30.73 43.68 5.11
N GLY A 582 30.22 43.47 6.32
CA GLY A 582 29.62 44.49 7.19
C GLY A 582 28.19 44.79 6.72
N GLY A 583 27.28 43.84 6.93
CA GLY A 583 25.86 43.95 6.56
C GLY A 583 25.02 42.97 7.37
N ALA A 584 24.94 43.22 8.67
CA ALA A 584 24.13 42.49 9.62
C ALA A 584 22.64 42.82 9.45
N ASP A 585 21.81 41.78 9.60
CA ASP A 585 20.63 41.71 10.44
C ASP A 585 19.58 42.82 10.34
N GLU A 586 18.47 42.53 9.65
CA GLU A 586 17.21 43.26 9.85
C GLU A 586 15.99 42.36 9.60
N PHE A 587 15.89 41.21 10.28
CA PHE A 587 14.63 40.43 10.36
C PHE A 587 14.50 39.54 11.60
N ALA A 588 15.11 39.95 12.71
CA ALA A 588 15.06 39.22 13.99
C ALA A 588 14.74 40.19 15.13
N ASP A 589 13.52 40.71 15.19
CA ASP A 589 13.01 41.29 16.43
C ASP A 589 11.47 41.30 16.47
N TRP A 590 10.88 40.16 16.82
CA TRP A 590 9.48 40.05 17.26
C TRP A 590 9.36 38.94 18.31
N ASN A 591 9.87 39.23 19.51
CA ASN A 591 9.49 38.56 20.75
C ASN A 591 9.52 39.59 21.89
N ASP A 592 8.41 40.30 22.06
CA ASP A 592 7.86 40.74 23.35
C ASP A 592 6.35 40.98 23.22
#